data_AF-A0A540W9C4-F1
#
_entry.id   AF-A0A540W9C4-F1
#
_cell.length_a   1.000
_cell.length_b   1.000
_cell.length_c   1.000
_cell.angle_alpha   90.00
_cell.angle_beta   90.00
_cell.angle_gamma   90.00
#
_symmetry.space_group_name_H-M   'P 1'
#
loop_
_entity.id
_entity.type
_entity.pdbx_description
1 polymer ?
#
loop_
_entity_poly.entity_id
_entity_poly.type
_entity_poly.pdbx_seq_one_letter_code
_entity_poly.pdbx_strand_id
1 'polypeptide(L)'
;MPWGDHRSANSADSLRLAAAVAEIEGLHAALQHTTDPGRRRRLRADLARAAARLASLAAAPPGAIPQQARGNSRRGRRRAALVRGARWLADRLG
;
A
#
# COMPACT_ATOMS: atom_id res chain seq x y z
N MET A 1 19.64 4.75 19.48
CA MET A 1 19.26 3.36 19.14
C MET A 1 18.04 3.35 18.23
N PRO A 2 18.17 3.24 16.90
CA PRO A 2 17.04 3.26 15.97
C PRO A 2 16.65 1.82 15.58
N TRP A 3 15.61 1.27 16.20
CA TRP A 3 15.09 -0.09 15.92
C TRP A 3 13.60 -0.07 15.52
N GLY A 4 13.18 0.93 14.73
CA GLY A 4 11.76 1.25 14.53
C GLY A 4 11.13 0.88 13.18
N ASP A 5 11.83 1.09 12.06
CA ASP A 5 11.12 1.23 10.77
C ASP A 5 11.11 -0.04 9.88
N HIS A 6 12.11 -0.92 10.01
CA HIS A 6 12.25 -2.07 9.12
C HIS A 6 11.13 -3.10 9.28
N ARG A 7 10.65 -3.36 10.51
CA ARG A 7 9.58 -4.35 10.75
C ARG A 7 8.22 -3.92 10.20
N SER A 8 7.89 -2.63 10.30
CA SER A 8 6.60 -2.10 9.84
C SER A 8 6.51 -2.00 8.32
N ALA A 9 7.60 -1.61 7.65
CA ALA A 9 7.66 -1.62 6.18
C ALA A 9 7.51 -3.05 5.64
N ASN A 10 8.21 -4.01 6.24
CA ASN A 10 8.13 -5.41 5.85
C ASN A 10 6.71 -5.98 6.03
N SER A 11 6.03 -5.63 7.13
CA SER A 11 4.65 -6.06 7.38
C SER A 11 3.64 -5.48 6.38
N ALA A 12 3.79 -4.21 5.99
CA ALA A 12 2.93 -3.60 4.97
C ALA A 12 3.15 -4.23 3.59
N ASP A 13 4.40 -4.54 3.23
CA ASP A 13 4.75 -5.20 1.97
C ASP A 13 4.23 -6.64 1.93
N SER A 14 4.33 -7.39 3.05
CA SER A 14 3.72 -8.71 3.18
C SER A 14 2.19 -8.66 3.02
N LEU A 15 1.52 -7.65 3.57
CA LEU A 15 0.07 -7.51 3.45
C LEU A 15 -0.35 -7.21 2.00
N ARG A 16 0.42 -6.38 1.28
CA ARG A 16 0.17 -6.10 -0.14
C ARG A 16 0.36 -7.33 -1.02
N LEU A 17 1.39 -8.13 -0.75
CA LEU A 17 1.62 -9.41 -1.42
C LEU A 17 0.46 -10.38 -1.16
N ALA A 18 0.05 -10.55 0.10
CA ALA A 18 -1.07 -11.41 0.46
C ALA A 18 -2.39 -10.96 -0.20
N ALA A 19 -2.66 -9.66 -0.22
CA ALA A 19 -3.84 -9.10 -0.88
C ALA A 19 -3.82 -9.36 -2.40
N ALA A 20 -2.67 -9.22 -3.06
CA ALA A 20 -2.53 -9.49 -4.49
C ALA A 20 -2.72 -10.98 -4.82
N VAL A 21 -2.26 -11.89 -3.96
CA VAL A 21 -2.53 -13.33 -4.11
C VAL A 21 -4.03 -13.62 -3.96
N ALA A 22 -4.68 -13.07 -2.93
CA ALA A 22 -6.12 -13.25 -2.72
C ALA A 22 -6.97 -12.69 -3.88
N GLU A 23 -6.56 -11.57 -4.49
CA GLU A 23 -7.19 -11.03 -5.71
C GLU A 23 -7.13 -12.03 -6.87
N ILE A 24 -5.97 -12.65 -7.10
CA ILE A 24 -5.79 -13.66 -8.17
C ILE A 24 -6.63 -14.91 -7.89
N GLU A 25 -6.64 -15.41 -6.65
CA GLU A 25 -7.44 -16.57 -6.24
C GLU A 25 -8.93 -16.30 -6.46
N GLY A 26 -9.43 -15.13 -6.06
CA GLY A 26 -10.82 -14.72 -6.28
C GLY A 26 -11.19 -14.62 -7.76
N LEU A 27 -10.31 -14.03 -8.58
CA LEU A 27 -10.50 -13.96 -10.04
C LEU A 27 -10.49 -15.34 -10.70
N HIS A 28 -9.60 -16.23 -10.25
CA HIS A 28 -9.52 -17.60 -10.74
C HIS A 28 -10.79 -18.37 -10.38
N ALA A 29 -11.26 -18.29 -9.14
CA ALA A 29 -12.51 -18.90 -8.72
C ALA A 29 -13.71 -18.38 -9.55
N ALA A 30 -13.80 -17.06 -9.76
CA ALA A 30 -14.83 -16.47 -10.61
C ALA A 30 -14.76 -16.97 -12.06
N LEU A 31 -13.55 -17.20 -12.59
CA LEU A 31 -13.34 -17.72 -13.94
C LEU A 31 -13.82 -19.17 -14.09
N GLN A 32 -13.60 -20.00 -13.07
CA GLN A 32 -14.04 -21.40 -13.06
C GLN A 32 -15.57 -21.53 -13.06
N HIS A 33 -16.27 -20.57 -12.45
CA HIS A 33 -17.74 -20.61 -12.32
C HIS A 33 -18.49 -19.77 -13.35
N THR A 34 -17.80 -19.00 -14.20
CA THR A 34 -18.48 -18.21 -15.24
C THR A 34 -18.79 -19.06 -16.47
N THR A 35 -20.01 -18.95 -17.00
CA THR A 35 -20.41 -19.55 -18.29
C THR A 35 -20.35 -18.55 -19.44
N ASP A 36 -20.59 -17.26 -19.17
CA ASP A 36 -20.61 -16.18 -20.15
C ASP A 36 -19.22 -15.95 -20.81
N PRO A 37 -19.10 -16.08 -22.14
CA PRO A 37 -17.85 -15.86 -22.87
C PRO A 37 -17.30 -14.43 -22.72
N GLY A 38 -18.17 -13.42 -22.65
CA GLY A 38 -17.77 -12.02 -22.51
C GLY A 38 -17.09 -11.76 -21.17
N ARG A 39 -17.72 -12.21 -20.09
CA ARG A 39 -17.20 -12.16 -18.72
C ARG A 39 -15.95 -13.01 -18.58
N ARG A 40 -15.90 -14.20 -19.19
CA ARG A 40 -14.69 -15.05 -19.18
C ARG A 40 -13.48 -14.32 -19.79
N ARG A 41 -13.66 -13.62 -20.92
CA ARG A 41 -12.59 -12.81 -21.54
C ARG A 41 -12.13 -11.69 -20.61
N ARG A 42 -13.06 -10.97 -19.97
CA ARG A 42 -12.75 -9.91 -19.01
C ARG A 42 -11.97 -10.44 -17.81
N LEU A 43 -12.44 -11.53 -17.20
CA LEU A 43 -11.77 -12.16 -16.06
C LEU A 43 -10.34 -12.62 -16.38
N ARG A 44 -10.08 -13.15 -17.59
CA ARG A 44 -8.72 -13.48 -18.03
C ARG A 44 -7.83 -12.24 -18.15
N ALA A 45 -8.35 -11.14 -18.67
CA ALA A 45 -7.61 -9.88 -18.75
C ALA A 45 -7.34 -9.29 -17.35
N ASP A 46 -8.31 -9.40 -16.43
CA ASP A 46 -8.16 -8.99 -15.04
C ASP A 46 -7.08 -9.83 -14.33
N LEU A 47 -7.10 -11.14 -14.53
CA LEU A 47 -6.14 -12.08 -13.97
C LEU A 47 -4.72 -11.80 -14.49
N ALA A 48 -4.56 -11.52 -15.79
CA ALA A 48 -3.27 -11.12 -16.35
C ALA A 48 -2.74 -9.82 -15.73
N ARG A 49 -3.61 -8.82 -15.52
CA ARG A 49 -3.24 -7.55 -14.85
C ARG A 49 -2.87 -7.76 -13.38
N ALA A 50 -3.62 -8.59 -12.66
CA ALA A 50 -3.35 -8.93 -11.26
C ALA A 50 -2.01 -9.69 -11.12
N ALA A 51 -1.74 -10.65 -12.01
CA ALA A 51 -0.47 -11.37 -12.05
C ALA A 51 0.73 -10.44 -12.32
N ALA A 52 0.60 -9.50 -13.26
CA ALA A 52 1.63 -8.49 -13.53
C ALA A 52 1.87 -7.58 -12.31
N ARG A 53 0.81 -7.17 -11.61
CA ARG A 53 0.91 -6.40 -10.37
C ARG A 53 1.62 -7.19 -9.27
N LEU A 54 1.27 -8.47 -9.09
CA LEU A 54 1.94 -9.35 -8.12
C LEU A 54 3.43 -9.49 -8.43
N ALA A 55 3.79 -9.72 -9.69
CA ALA A 55 5.20 -9.80 -10.11
C ALA A 55 5.95 -8.49 -9.80
N SER A 56 5.34 -7.34 -10.07
CA SER A 56 5.93 -6.04 -9.72
C SER A 56 6.11 -5.83 -8.22
N LEU A 57 5.18 -6.32 -7.38
CA LEU A 57 5.29 -6.24 -5.92
C LEU A 57 6.37 -7.19 -5.39
N ALA A 58 6.48 -8.40 -5.95
CA ALA A 58 7.46 -9.39 -5.56
C ALA A 58 8.89 -9.01 -5.98
N ALA A 59 9.03 -8.26 -7.08
CA ALA A 59 10.32 -7.74 -7.55
C ALA A 59 10.78 -6.48 -6.80
N ALA A 60 9.91 -5.83 -6.01
CA ALA A 60 10.27 -4.65 -5.26
C ALA A 60 11.22 -4.99 -4.11
N PRO A 61 12.33 -4.25 -3.92
CA PRO A 61 13.23 -4.48 -2.79
C PRO A 61 12.50 -4.22 -1.47
N PRO A 62 12.66 -5.10 -0.46
CA PRO A 62 11.96 -4.97 0.82
C PRO A 62 12.37 -3.67 1.52
N GLY A 63 11.38 -2.92 2.03
CA GLY A 63 11.63 -1.71 2.82
C GLY A 63 11.58 -0.39 2.03
N ALA A 64 11.19 -0.40 0.75
CA ALA A 64 10.86 0.82 0.03
C ALA A 64 9.58 1.45 0.60
N ILE A 65 9.72 2.34 1.59
CA ILE A 65 8.59 3.10 2.15
C ILE A 65 7.94 3.91 1.02
N PRO A 66 6.66 3.63 0.64
CA PRO A 66 5.99 4.40 -0.39
C PRO A 66 5.97 5.88 -0.01
N GLN A 67 6.14 6.78 -0.97
CA GLN A 67 6.12 8.22 -0.67
C GLN A 67 4.84 8.65 0.07
N GLN A 68 3.71 7.99 -0.17
CA GLN A 68 2.44 8.26 0.54
C GLN A 68 2.49 7.93 2.04
N ALA A 69 3.40 7.04 2.47
CA ALA A 69 3.64 6.74 3.88
C ALA A 69 4.67 7.72 4.50
N ARG A 70 5.44 8.46 3.69
CA ARG A 70 6.35 9.52 4.14
C ARG A 70 5.54 10.75 4.54
N GLY A 71 5.01 10.75 5.76
CA GLY A 71 4.32 11.91 6.34
C GLY A 71 3.13 11.58 7.24
N ASN A 72 2.56 10.38 7.13
CA ASN A 72 1.43 9.94 7.95
C ASN A 72 1.83 9.35 9.32
N SER A 73 3.11 9.40 9.67
CA SER A 73 3.54 8.97 10.99
C SER A 73 2.93 9.87 12.07
N ARG A 74 2.46 9.26 13.17
CA ARG A 74 1.93 9.99 14.33
C ARG A 74 2.94 11.02 14.85
N ARG A 75 4.24 10.69 14.81
CA ARG A 75 5.33 11.61 15.17
C ARG A 75 5.42 12.79 14.21
N GLY A 76 5.29 12.56 12.90
CA GLY A 76 5.26 13.61 11.88
C GLY A 76 4.09 14.58 12.10
N ARG A 77 2.89 14.04 12.33
CA ARG A 77 1.69 14.85 12.66
C ARG A 77 1.87 15.67 13.94
N ARG A 78 2.45 15.09 15.00
CA ARG A 78 2.74 15.83 16.25
C ARG A 78 3.75 16.96 16.03
N ARG A 79 4.86 16.71 15.31
CA ARG A 79 5.84 17.76 14.99
C ARG A 79 5.22 18.90 14.18
N ALA A 80 4.43 18.57 13.16
CA ALA A 80 3.75 19.58 12.35
C ALA A 80 2.77 20.44 13.18
N ALA A 81 2.05 19.82 14.14
CA ALA A 81 1.18 20.56 15.05
C ALA A 81 1.97 21.51 15.97
N LEU A 82 3.11 21.07 16.51
CA LEU A 82 3.99 21.91 17.33
C LEU A 82 4.54 23.11 16.55
N VAL A 83 5.01 22.90 15.32
CA VAL A 83 5.52 23.98 14.46
C VAL A 83 4.43 25.01 14.16
N ARG A 84 3.19 24.56 13.88
CA ARG A 84 2.05 25.46 13.69
C ARG A 84 1.71 26.24 14.97
N GLY A 85 1.71 25.57 16.13
CA GLY A 85 1.46 26.23 17.42
C GLY A 85 2.52 27.28 17.76
N ALA A 86 3.80 26.97 17.51
CA ALA A 86 4.90 27.91 17.72
C ALA A 86 4.79 29.15 16.81
N ARG A 87 4.43 28.95 15.53
CA ARG A 87 4.15 30.06 14.60
C ARG A 87 3.01 30.95 15.09
N TRP A 88 1.90 30.33 15.49
CA TRP A 88 0.75 31.08 15.99
C TRP A 88 1.06 31.87 17.27
N LEU A 89 1.88 31.33 18.18
CA LEU A 89 2.33 32.07 19.37
C LEU A 89 3.25 33.24 18.99
N ALA A 90 4.16 33.03 18.03
CA ALA A 90 5.06 34.08 17.56
C ALA A 90 4.28 35.24 16.93
N ASP A 91 3.27 34.96 16.10
CA ASP A 91 2.42 35.98 15.46
C ASP A 91 1.53 36.75 16.47
N ARG A 92 1.33 36.20 17.68
CA ARG A 92 0.45 36.80 18.70
C ARG A 92 1.21 37.58 19.77
N LEU A 93 2.49 37.26 19.95
CA LEU A 93 3.36 37.84 20.98
C LEU A 93 4.41 38.80 20.39
N GLY A 94 4.59 38.80 19.07
CA GLY A 94 5.31 39.85 18.33
C GLY A 94 4.37 40.95 17.87
#